data_AF-A0A8D0EML4-F1
#
_entry.id   AF-A0A8D0EML4-F1
#
_cell.length_a   1.000
_cell.length_b   1.000
_cell.length_c   1.000
_cell.angle_alpha   90.00
_cell.angle_beta   90.00
_cell.angle_gamma   90.00
#
_symmetry.space_group_name_H-M   'P 1'
#
loop_
_entity.id
_entity.type
_entity.pdbx_description
1 polymer ?
#
loop_
_entity_poly.entity_id
_entity_poly.type
_entity_poly.pdbx_seq_one_letter_code
_entity_poly.pdbx_strand_id
1 'polypeptide(L)'
;MAAGGRGVYFRGLCTAPGGLHGRGGGSAAGQPGPPRPCGARGGGQGCPAAGLGEPCRARPSPWLSPCSSGRPGGAARAGGACPGRGAMRRLLRRRWVRGCAEPQRCTSSSSASRPLPETPSQEPARGQRRMNPLNIQMLSRSLHEQIFRGAQVHYSAAEIRRSVEHLQRHDLWGKETSTLPDVDLQLPRMYGDNIDEHFRLLAQKQSLPYLEAANELLRCELPPMPTQWAWQLGWTRYGPDGQTEAVDFPEERAVVLDVEVCVADGHCPTLAVAVSPHAWYSWCSRRLLEQRYSWSSHLTLADLIPLESPAGAGCAGRQDWPERVVVGHNVAFDRAFIKEQYLIQGSQVRFLDTMSMHMAISGLTGFQRSLWMAAKHGKRKGLQQVKQHIKKTRSKTEGPAIASWDWVHVSSINNLADVHALYVGGEPLDKEARELFVKGTMADIRSHFQDLMSYCAHDVQATHEVFQQQLPLFMERCPHPVTFAGMLEMGVSYLPVNGNWKRYLDDAQGVYEELQKEMKKSLMNLANDACQLLHEDRYPAV
;
A
#
# COMPACT_ATOMS: atom_id res chain seq x y z
N MET A 1 34.64 -15.35 -18.31
CA MET A 1 33.27 -15.92 -18.39
C MET A 1 32.36 -14.87 -19.02
N ALA A 2 31.48 -15.26 -19.95
CA ALA A 2 30.58 -14.32 -20.61
C ALA A 2 29.37 -13.99 -19.73
N ALA A 3 29.17 -12.71 -19.40
CA ALA A 3 28.00 -12.22 -18.69
C ALA A 3 26.90 -11.85 -19.70
N GLY A 4 26.05 -12.81 -20.05
CA GLY A 4 24.91 -12.59 -20.94
C GLY A 4 23.75 -11.88 -20.23
N GLY A 5 23.80 -10.55 -20.17
CA GLY A 5 22.68 -9.74 -19.67
C GLY A 5 21.48 -9.79 -20.62
N ARG A 6 20.43 -10.52 -20.28
CA ARG A 6 19.14 -10.47 -20.99
C ARG A 6 18.27 -9.36 -20.42
N GLY A 7 18.33 -8.18 -21.03
CA GLY A 7 17.32 -7.15 -20.82
C GLY A 7 15.97 -7.61 -21.38
N VAL A 8 14.94 -7.68 -20.53
CA VAL A 8 13.57 -7.96 -20.94
C VAL A 8 12.90 -6.65 -21.34
N TYR A 9 12.89 -6.37 -22.65
CA TYR A 9 12.10 -5.26 -23.21
C TYR A 9 10.61 -5.63 -23.19
N PHE A 10 9.83 -4.92 -22.36
CA PHE A 10 8.37 -4.88 -22.51
C PHE A 10 8.02 -4.09 -23.79
N ARG A 11 7.71 -4.80 -24.88
CA ARG A 11 6.99 -4.21 -26.02
C ARG A 11 5.50 -4.30 -25.76
N GLY A 12 4.88 -3.17 -25.43
CA GLY A 12 3.42 -3.04 -25.47
C GLY A 12 2.93 -3.13 -26.92
N LEU A 13 2.08 -4.11 -27.22
CA LEU A 13 1.38 -4.23 -28.50
C LEU A 13 -0.01 -3.60 -28.37
N CYS A 14 -0.08 -2.29 -28.59
CA CYS A 14 -1.33 -1.60 -28.89
C CYS A 14 -1.53 -1.62 -30.41
N THR A 15 -2.40 -2.50 -30.91
CA THR A 15 -2.82 -2.51 -32.32
C THR A 15 -4.23 -1.95 -32.47
N ALA A 16 -4.32 -0.67 -32.80
CA ALA A 16 -5.55 -0.08 -33.35
C ALA A 16 -5.60 -0.32 -34.87
N PRO A 17 -6.77 -0.60 -35.47
CA PRO A 17 -6.87 -0.87 -36.90
C PRO A 17 -6.86 0.43 -37.72
N GLY A 18 -5.87 0.58 -38.61
CA GLY A 18 -5.91 1.57 -39.69
C GLY A 18 -6.62 0.98 -40.90
N GLY A 19 -7.62 1.66 -41.44
CA GLY A 19 -8.25 1.29 -42.70
C GLY A 19 -7.70 2.07 -43.90
N LEU A 20 -7.88 1.56 -45.12
CA LEU A 20 -8.03 2.33 -46.36
C LEU A 20 -8.50 1.44 -47.54
N HIS A 21 -9.38 2.03 -48.37
CA HIS A 21 -9.90 1.69 -49.71
C HIS A 21 -9.63 0.32 -50.41
N GLY A 22 -10.54 -0.22 -51.24
CA GLY A 22 -11.89 0.24 -51.64
C GLY A 22 -12.37 -0.35 -52.99
N ARG A 23 -13.60 0.03 -53.43
CA ARG A 23 -14.34 -0.36 -54.67
C ARG A 23 -14.86 -1.81 -54.70
N GLY A 24 -16.06 -2.11 -55.24
CA GLY A 24 -17.15 -1.27 -55.78
C GLY A 24 -18.33 -2.10 -56.36
N GLY A 25 -19.45 -1.45 -56.69
CA GLY A 25 -20.73 -2.09 -57.13
C GLY A 25 -21.62 -2.48 -55.94
N GLY A 26 -22.89 -2.13 -55.81
CA GLY A 26 -23.99 -2.05 -56.80
C GLY A 26 -24.91 -3.27 -56.54
N SER A 27 -26.24 -3.18 -56.37
CA SER A 27 -27.18 -2.08 -56.58
C SER A 27 -28.50 -2.29 -55.79
N ALA A 28 -29.24 -1.20 -55.58
CA ALA A 28 -30.71 -1.08 -55.46
C ALA A 28 -31.54 -1.72 -54.31
N ALA A 29 -32.41 -0.84 -53.78
CA ALA A 29 -33.84 -1.04 -53.43
C ALA A 29 -34.27 -1.44 -52.00
N GLY A 30 -35.16 -0.61 -51.42
CA GLY A 30 -36.31 -1.11 -50.62
C GLY A 30 -36.35 -0.77 -49.12
N GLN A 31 -36.86 0.41 -48.76
CA GLN A 31 -37.62 0.64 -47.51
C GLN A 31 -39.09 0.95 -47.88
N PRO A 32 -40.04 1.01 -46.93
CA PRO A 32 -40.37 0.02 -45.89
C PRO A 32 -41.90 -0.26 -45.82
N GLY A 33 -42.35 -1.24 -45.03
CA GLY A 33 -43.79 -1.42 -44.75
C GLY A 33 -44.09 -2.54 -43.73
N PRO A 34 -44.95 -2.30 -42.71
CA PRO A 34 -45.21 -3.28 -41.64
C PRO A 34 -46.47 -4.13 -41.88
N PRO A 35 -46.64 -5.22 -41.11
CA PRO A 35 -47.99 -5.66 -40.76
C PRO A 35 -48.21 -5.91 -39.24
N ARG A 36 -49.45 -5.63 -38.83
CA ARG A 36 -50.19 -6.08 -37.64
C ARG A 36 -51.56 -6.58 -38.16
N PRO A 37 -52.47 -7.20 -37.37
CA PRO A 37 -52.29 -8.09 -36.20
C PRO A 37 -53.19 -9.36 -36.26
N CYS A 38 -53.07 -10.29 -35.29
CA CYS A 38 -54.07 -11.28 -34.83
C CYS A 38 -53.57 -11.91 -33.50
N GLY A 39 -54.35 -12.34 -32.50
CA GLY A 39 -55.80 -12.22 -32.27
C GLY A 39 -56.44 -13.39 -31.47
N ALA A 40 -56.38 -13.41 -30.12
CA ALA A 40 -57.18 -14.25 -29.20
C ALA A 40 -57.11 -13.69 -27.75
N ARG A 41 -58.20 -13.28 -27.07
CA ARG A 41 -59.23 -14.03 -26.29
C ARG A 41 -58.66 -14.78 -25.05
N GLY A 42 -59.15 -14.60 -23.82
CA GLY A 42 -60.20 -13.69 -23.29
C GLY A 42 -60.52 -13.88 -21.78
N GLY A 43 -61.49 -13.10 -21.24
CA GLY A 43 -61.97 -13.10 -19.82
C GLY A 43 -61.14 -12.19 -18.88
N GLY A 44 -61.66 -11.26 -18.05
CA GLY A 44 -63.01 -11.05 -17.46
C GLY A 44 -63.00 -11.58 -16.02
N GLN A 45 -63.22 -10.82 -14.93
CA GLN A 45 -63.72 -9.44 -14.68
C GLN A 45 -62.88 -8.81 -13.51
N GLY A 46 -63.02 -7.56 -13.02
CA GLY A 46 -64.01 -6.49 -13.25
C GLY A 46 -63.52 -5.10 -12.79
N CYS A 47 -64.29 -4.39 -11.94
CA CYS A 47 -64.08 -3.00 -11.43
C CYS A 47 -64.86 -2.79 -10.10
N PRO A 48 -64.78 -1.65 -9.33
CA PRO A 48 -64.43 -0.28 -9.78
C PRO A 48 -63.60 0.68 -8.86
N ALA A 49 -62.94 1.63 -9.55
CA ALA A 49 -62.84 3.09 -9.33
C ALA A 49 -62.52 3.75 -7.95
N ALA A 50 -61.37 4.44 -7.89
CA ALA A 50 -61.14 5.88 -7.57
C ALA A 50 -59.61 6.12 -7.42
N GLY A 51 -58.97 7.25 -7.79
CA GLY A 51 -59.36 8.45 -8.53
C GLY A 51 -58.38 9.62 -8.26
N LEU A 52 -57.83 10.25 -9.31
CA LEU A 52 -57.00 11.50 -9.29
C LEU A 52 -55.60 11.39 -8.63
N GLY A 53 -54.51 12.00 -9.12
CA GLY A 53 -54.25 12.74 -10.37
C GLY A 53 -52.76 13.12 -10.49
N GLU A 54 -52.26 13.40 -11.71
CA GLU A 54 -50.91 13.99 -11.94
C GLU A 54 -50.88 15.49 -11.52
N PRO A 55 -49.68 16.11 -11.38
CA PRO A 55 -49.15 16.82 -12.56
C PRO A 55 -47.61 16.89 -12.73
N CYS A 56 -47.22 16.91 -14.01
CA CYS A 56 -46.17 17.75 -14.64
C CYS A 56 -44.69 17.69 -14.20
N ARG A 57 -43.85 17.37 -15.21
CA ARG A 57 -42.42 17.71 -15.28
C ARG A 57 -42.22 19.21 -15.61
N ALA A 58 -41.16 19.82 -15.08
CA ALA A 58 -40.57 21.04 -15.63
C ALA A 58 -39.03 21.00 -15.55
N ARG A 59 -38.34 21.43 -16.62
CA ARG A 59 -36.92 21.80 -16.60
C ARG A 59 -36.78 23.26 -16.13
N PRO A 60 -35.56 23.70 -15.78
CA PRO A 60 -34.93 24.67 -16.68
C PRO A 60 -33.43 24.43 -16.94
N SER A 61 -32.86 25.26 -17.81
CA SER A 61 -31.41 25.35 -18.10
C SER A 61 -31.02 26.85 -18.15
N PRO A 62 -29.82 27.25 -18.59
CA PRO A 62 -28.85 27.94 -17.74
C PRO A 62 -28.74 29.46 -17.98
N TRP A 63 -28.04 30.16 -17.08
CA TRP A 63 -27.56 31.53 -17.29
C TRP A 63 -26.08 31.69 -16.95
N LEU A 64 -25.42 32.57 -17.70
CA LEU A 64 -23.98 32.89 -17.60
C LEU A 64 -23.74 34.21 -16.83
N SER A 65 -22.46 34.40 -16.47
CA SER A 65 -21.69 35.52 -15.87
C SER A 65 -21.99 36.96 -16.43
N PRO A 66 -21.30 38.08 -16.04
CA PRO A 66 -20.05 38.22 -15.25
C PRO A 66 -19.86 39.48 -14.33
N CYS A 67 -18.64 39.63 -13.76
CA CYS A 67 -17.99 40.88 -13.28
C CYS A 67 -18.58 41.59 -12.03
N SER A 68 -17.85 42.43 -11.25
CA SER A 68 -16.41 42.68 -11.04
C SER A 68 -16.20 43.62 -9.82
N SER A 69 -15.03 43.55 -9.14
CA SER A 69 -14.35 44.64 -8.40
C SER A 69 -15.06 45.50 -7.33
N GLY A 70 -14.45 45.62 -6.13
CA GLY A 70 -14.68 46.80 -5.24
C GLY A 70 -14.33 46.68 -3.75
N ARG A 71 -13.22 47.29 -3.32
CA ARG A 71 -12.98 47.79 -1.93
C ARG A 71 -13.26 49.31 -1.93
N PRO A 72 -13.79 49.91 -0.83
CA PRO A 72 -13.02 50.35 0.36
C PRO A 72 -13.70 49.87 1.67
N GLY A 73 -13.26 50.12 2.92
CA GLY A 73 -12.18 50.95 3.48
C GLY A 73 -12.72 51.93 4.54
N GLY A 74 -12.30 51.86 5.81
CA GLY A 74 -12.62 52.89 6.82
C GLY A 74 -12.92 52.41 8.25
N ALA A 75 -12.15 52.91 9.22
CA ALA A 75 -12.12 52.56 10.65
C ALA A 75 -13.31 53.05 11.51
N ALA A 76 -13.50 52.46 12.71
CA ALA A 76 -13.21 53.11 14.00
C ALA A 76 -13.88 52.44 15.24
N ARG A 77 -13.09 52.15 16.30
CA ARG A 77 -13.31 52.63 17.69
C ARG A 77 -12.28 52.09 18.70
N ALA A 78 -11.75 52.98 19.53
CA ALA A 78 -11.17 52.68 20.84
C ALA A 78 -12.32 52.48 21.88
N GLY A 79 -12.12 52.03 23.11
CA GLY A 79 -10.94 51.61 23.89
C GLY A 79 -11.37 51.42 25.36
N GLY A 80 -10.65 50.61 26.15
CA GLY A 80 -11.02 50.28 27.54
C GLY A 80 -9.84 49.64 28.30
N ALA A 81 -9.76 49.84 29.61
CA ALA A 81 -8.49 49.83 30.35
C ALA A 81 -8.21 48.58 31.23
N CYS A 82 -6.94 48.51 31.68
CA CYS A 82 -6.32 47.71 32.76
C CYS A 82 -7.13 47.62 34.07
N PRO A 83 -6.79 46.76 35.07
CA PRO A 83 -5.45 46.20 35.46
C PRO A 83 -5.46 44.67 35.72
N GLY A 84 -4.44 43.95 36.21
CA GLY A 84 -3.05 44.20 36.66
C GLY A 84 -2.59 43.05 37.60
N ARG A 85 -1.32 43.08 38.10
CA ARG A 85 -0.59 41.98 38.81
C ARG A 85 -0.06 40.90 37.85
N GLY A 86 1.07 40.22 38.11
CA GLY A 86 2.04 40.32 39.20
C GLY A 86 3.25 39.39 38.92
N ALA A 87 4.42 39.70 39.47
CA ALA A 87 5.69 39.05 39.09
C ALA A 87 5.83 37.58 39.53
N MET A 88 6.61 36.79 38.78
CA MET A 88 7.21 35.55 39.28
C MET A 88 8.72 35.46 39.00
N ARG A 89 9.40 34.62 39.78
CA ARG A 89 10.83 34.78 40.12
C ARG A 89 11.78 33.89 39.30
N ARG A 90 12.96 34.46 39.05
CA ARG A 90 14.26 33.80 38.89
C ARG A 90 14.47 32.56 39.80
N LEU A 91 14.92 31.42 39.25
CA LEU A 91 16.32 30.88 39.35
C LEU A 91 16.45 29.35 39.13
N LEU A 92 17.62 28.96 38.59
CA LEU A 92 18.35 27.69 38.75
C LEU A 92 17.75 26.37 38.21
N ARG A 93 18.36 25.86 37.13
CA ARG A 93 18.74 24.43 37.05
C ARG A 93 20.25 24.30 37.16
N ARG A 94 20.71 23.34 37.97
CA ARG A 94 22.12 23.13 38.30
C ARG A 94 22.83 22.34 37.21
N ARG A 95 24.05 22.77 36.90
CA ARG A 95 25.04 22.13 36.04
C ARG A 95 25.69 20.96 36.78
N TRP A 96 25.73 19.78 36.18
CA TRP A 96 26.66 18.70 36.56
C TRP A 96 27.80 18.66 35.53
N VAL A 97 29.06 18.56 36.00
CA VAL A 97 30.27 18.41 35.18
C VAL A 97 31.25 17.50 35.91
N ARG A 98 31.74 16.47 35.20
CA ARG A 98 33.07 15.81 35.23
C ARG A 98 32.91 14.44 34.56
N GLY A 99 33.84 13.92 33.75
CA GLY A 99 35.08 14.47 33.18
C GLY A 99 35.28 13.91 31.76
N CYS A 100 35.92 14.62 30.84
CA CYS A 100 37.39 14.66 30.65
C CYS A 100 37.96 13.47 29.86
N ALA A 101 37.99 13.62 28.55
CA ALA A 101 39.05 13.10 27.67
C ALA A 101 39.29 14.15 26.58
N GLU A 102 40.51 14.70 26.49
CA GLU A 102 40.86 15.72 25.49
C GLU A 102 41.32 15.09 24.17
N PRO A 103 41.10 15.76 23.01
CA PRO A 103 41.56 15.28 21.72
C PRO A 103 43.05 15.62 21.48
N GLN A 104 43.81 14.65 20.97
CA GLN A 104 45.19 14.87 20.57
C GLN A 104 45.29 15.88 19.41
N ARG A 105 46.11 16.93 19.59
CA ARG A 105 46.55 17.80 18.51
C ARG A 105 47.64 17.10 17.70
N CYS A 106 47.37 16.80 16.44
CA CYS A 106 48.43 16.57 15.45
C CYS A 106 48.70 17.89 14.72
N THR A 107 49.78 18.57 15.10
CA THR A 107 50.33 19.71 14.38
C THR A 107 51.05 19.23 13.12
N SER A 108 50.45 19.42 11.95
CA SER A 108 51.11 19.14 10.68
C SER A 108 52.19 20.19 10.39
N SER A 109 53.44 19.74 10.39
CA SER A 109 54.59 20.54 9.99
C SER A 109 54.52 20.89 8.51
N SER A 110 54.55 22.18 8.19
CA SER A 110 54.78 22.64 6.82
C SER A 110 56.20 22.29 6.38
N SER A 111 56.32 21.45 5.35
CA SER A 111 57.57 21.23 4.61
C SER A 111 57.30 21.44 3.13
N ALA A 112 57.89 22.51 2.58
CA ALA A 112 57.63 22.96 1.22
C ALA A 112 58.07 21.95 0.16
N SER A 113 57.23 21.74 -0.85
CA SER A 113 57.61 21.19 -2.16
C SER A 113 57.09 22.13 -3.24
N ARG A 114 57.96 22.49 -4.18
CA ARG A 114 57.68 23.47 -5.24
C ARG A 114 56.57 23.01 -6.20
N PRO A 115 55.87 23.95 -6.87
CA PRO A 115 54.77 23.61 -7.77
C PRO A 115 55.28 22.98 -9.07
N LEU A 116 54.51 22.04 -9.60
CA LEU A 116 54.56 21.54 -10.97
C LEU A 116 53.18 21.71 -11.60
N PRO A 117 53.09 21.87 -12.93
CA PRO A 117 52.19 22.84 -13.53
C PRO A 117 50.72 22.51 -13.33
N GLU A 118 49.97 23.54 -12.94
CA GLU A 118 48.51 23.54 -13.01
C GLU A 118 48.08 23.33 -14.47
N THR A 119 47.46 22.19 -14.77
CA THR A 119 46.41 22.17 -15.80
C THR A 119 45.15 22.72 -15.15
N PRO A 120 44.76 23.98 -15.44
CA PRO A 120 43.56 24.54 -14.83
C PRO A 120 42.36 23.75 -15.34
N SER A 121 41.68 23.06 -14.43
CA SER A 121 40.30 22.60 -14.66
C SER A 121 39.41 23.84 -14.63
N GLN A 122 39.49 24.67 -15.68
CA GLN A 122 38.77 25.93 -15.74
C GLN A 122 37.28 25.65 -15.59
N GLU A 123 36.65 26.30 -14.61
CA GLU A 123 35.20 26.33 -14.60
C GLU A 123 34.71 26.99 -15.89
N PRO A 124 33.71 26.40 -16.58
CA PRO A 124 33.16 26.97 -17.79
C PRO A 124 32.68 28.41 -17.54
N ALA A 125 32.97 29.28 -18.50
CA ALA A 125 32.62 30.70 -18.45
C ALA A 125 31.10 30.90 -18.32
N ARG A 126 30.67 32.07 -17.85
CA ARG A 126 29.24 32.41 -17.72
C ARG A 126 28.51 32.18 -19.06
N GLY A 127 27.63 31.18 -19.12
CA GLY A 127 26.87 30.79 -20.31
C GLY A 127 27.39 29.55 -21.06
N GLN A 128 28.53 28.96 -20.68
CA GLN A 128 28.98 27.68 -21.22
C GLN A 128 28.29 26.51 -20.49
N ARG A 129 27.72 25.58 -21.27
CA ARG A 129 27.10 24.35 -20.74
C ARG A 129 28.15 23.48 -20.07
N ARG A 130 27.81 22.89 -18.93
CA ARG A 130 28.72 22.04 -18.17
C ARG A 130 28.77 20.65 -18.78
N MET A 131 29.88 20.32 -19.42
CA MET A 131 30.15 19.00 -20.01
C MET A 131 31.21 18.26 -19.18
N ASN A 132 31.19 16.93 -19.18
CA ASN A 132 32.29 16.12 -18.64
C ASN A 132 33.37 15.83 -19.71
N PRO A 133 34.52 15.22 -19.34
CA PRO A 133 35.59 14.89 -20.30
C PRO A 133 35.23 13.88 -21.41
N LEU A 134 34.04 13.28 -21.35
CA LEU A 134 33.49 12.37 -22.37
C LEU A 134 32.42 13.04 -23.25
N ASN A 135 32.31 14.38 -23.17
CA ASN A 135 31.30 15.20 -23.86
C ASN A 135 29.84 14.82 -23.52
N ILE A 136 29.60 14.37 -22.29
CA ILE A 136 28.24 14.17 -21.75
C ILE A 136 27.81 15.45 -21.03
N GLN A 137 26.60 15.92 -21.33
CA GLN A 137 26.01 17.08 -20.66
C GLN A 137 25.68 16.77 -19.20
N MET A 138 26.17 17.61 -18.30
CA MET A 138 25.91 17.54 -16.86
C MET A 138 24.78 18.49 -16.48
N LEU A 139 24.37 18.46 -15.20
CA LEU A 139 23.45 19.45 -14.63
C LEU A 139 23.95 20.89 -14.87
N SER A 140 23.01 21.80 -15.10
CA SER A 140 23.27 23.23 -15.27
C SER A 140 24.05 23.80 -14.08
N ARG A 141 24.80 24.87 -14.30
CA ARG A 141 25.64 25.50 -13.26
C ARG A 141 24.82 25.89 -12.02
N SER A 142 23.67 26.53 -12.22
CA SER A 142 22.74 26.93 -11.16
C SER A 142 22.29 25.74 -10.29
N LEU A 143 21.85 24.64 -10.91
CA LEU A 143 21.45 23.43 -10.17
C LEU A 143 22.63 22.74 -9.49
N HIS A 144 23.79 22.71 -10.13
CA HIS A 144 25.00 22.12 -9.54
C HIS A 144 25.48 22.88 -8.30
N GLU A 145 25.47 24.21 -8.35
CA GLU A 145 25.82 25.08 -7.21
C GLU A 145 24.82 24.89 -6.05
N GLN A 146 23.53 24.73 -6.33
CA GLN A 146 22.51 24.50 -5.31
C GLN A 146 22.57 23.08 -4.67
N ILE A 147 22.77 22.04 -5.48
CA ILE A 147 22.74 20.63 -5.02
C ILE A 147 24.08 20.19 -4.42
N PHE A 148 25.19 20.57 -5.05
CA PHE A 148 26.54 20.12 -4.68
C PHE A 148 27.37 21.23 -4.02
N ARG A 149 26.79 22.40 -3.76
CA ARG A 149 27.43 23.52 -3.03
C ARG A 149 28.78 23.95 -3.61
N GLY A 150 28.94 23.84 -4.93
CA GLY A 150 30.17 24.18 -5.64
C GLY A 150 31.29 23.11 -5.56
N ALA A 151 31.00 21.89 -5.11
CA ALA A 151 31.98 20.81 -5.07
C ALA A 151 32.60 20.55 -6.45
N GLN A 152 33.93 20.64 -6.54
CA GLN A 152 34.64 20.38 -7.79
C GLN A 152 34.91 18.89 -7.97
N VAL A 153 34.81 18.42 -9.22
CA VAL A 153 34.99 17.02 -9.59
C VAL A 153 36.32 16.88 -10.31
N HIS A 154 37.25 16.13 -9.73
CA HIS A 154 38.52 15.77 -10.35
C HIS A 154 38.38 14.44 -11.07
N TYR A 155 38.87 14.37 -12.31
CA TYR A 155 38.80 13.17 -13.16
C TYR A 155 40.19 12.56 -13.35
N SER A 156 40.35 11.25 -13.12
CA SER A 156 41.62 10.59 -13.40
C SER A 156 41.81 10.37 -14.91
N ALA A 157 42.97 10.75 -15.44
CA ALA A 157 43.35 10.47 -16.82
C ALA A 157 43.41 8.97 -17.16
N ALA A 158 43.55 8.09 -16.15
CA ALA A 158 43.44 6.63 -16.34
C ALA A 158 41.99 6.17 -16.52
N GLU A 159 41.04 6.80 -15.81
CA GLU A 159 39.62 6.47 -15.89
C GLU A 159 39.00 7.01 -17.18
N ILE A 160 39.33 8.25 -17.56
CA ILE A 160 38.90 8.84 -18.84
C ILE A 160 39.31 7.92 -20.00
N ARG A 161 40.60 7.52 -20.07
CA ARG A 161 41.09 6.61 -21.12
C ARG A 161 40.33 5.28 -21.15
N ARG A 162 40.09 4.66 -19.99
CA ARG A 162 39.34 3.41 -19.89
C ARG A 162 37.90 3.56 -20.40
N SER A 163 37.23 4.66 -20.08
CA SER A 163 35.89 4.97 -20.58
C SER A 163 35.88 5.24 -22.08
N VAL A 164 36.87 5.98 -22.61
CA VAL A 164 37.03 6.22 -24.05
C VAL A 164 37.22 4.91 -24.81
N GLU A 165 38.14 4.03 -24.38
CA GLU A 165 38.34 2.71 -24.98
C GLU A 165 37.07 1.86 -24.98
N HIS A 166 36.29 1.89 -23.89
CA HIS A 166 35.03 1.16 -23.80
C HIS A 166 33.99 1.71 -24.78
N LEU A 167 33.83 3.04 -24.86
CA LEU A 167 32.94 3.69 -25.83
C LEU A 167 33.38 3.46 -27.28
N GLN A 168 34.69 3.36 -27.56
CA GLN A 168 35.20 3.01 -28.88
C GLN A 168 34.85 1.56 -29.26
N ARG A 169 35.02 0.59 -28.36
CA ARG A 169 34.65 -0.83 -28.60
C ARG A 169 33.16 -1.03 -28.88
N HIS A 170 32.31 -0.13 -28.38
CA HIS A 170 30.86 -0.16 -28.62
C HIS A 170 30.40 0.77 -29.75
N ASP A 171 31.32 1.39 -30.49
CA ASP A 171 31.01 2.37 -31.55
C ASP A 171 30.08 3.49 -31.04
N LEU A 172 30.46 4.10 -29.91
CA LEU A 172 29.76 5.23 -29.27
C LEU A 172 30.65 6.46 -29.11
N TRP A 173 31.97 6.31 -29.15
CA TRP A 173 32.91 7.42 -29.02
C TRP A 173 32.89 8.34 -30.25
N GLY A 174 32.86 9.66 -30.03
CA GLY A 174 32.87 10.66 -31.10
C GLY A 174 31.56 10.83 -31.87
N LYS A 175 30.50 10.10 -31.50
CA LYS A 175 29.16 10.31 -32.07
C LYS A 175 28.50 11.56 -31.47
N GLU A 176 27.70 12.24 -32.30
CA GLU A 176 27.01 13.45 -31.88
C GLU A 176 25.94 13.14 -30.82
N THR A 177 26.04 13.79 -29.67
CA THR A 177 25.09 13.65 -28.55
C THR A 177 24.07 14.77 -28.61
N SER A 178 22.78 14.42 -28.51
CA SER A 178 21.74 15.44 -28.38
C SER A 178 21.90 16.21 -27.07
N THR A 179 21.95 17.54 -27.17
CA THR A 179 22.06 18.43 -26.01
C THR A 179 20.74 19.13 -25.72
N LEU A 180 20.41 19.28 -24.44
CA LEU A 180 19.22 19.97 -23.95
C LEU A 180 19.57 21.43 -23.57
N PRO A 181 18.59 22.36 -23.54
CA PRO A 181 18.81 23.68 -22.96
C PRO A 181 19.10 23.57 -21.46
N ASP A 182 19.92 24.48 -20.94
CA ASP A 182 20.19 24.55 -19.50
C ASP A 182 18.94 25.03 -18.75
N VAL A 183 18.64 24.39 -17.63
CA VAL A 183 17.51 24.75 -16.75
C VAL A 183 18.02 25.62 -15.60
N ASP A 184 17.42 26.79 -15.43
CA ASP A 184 17.60 27.62 -14.23
C ASP A 184 16.35 27.50 -13.34
N LEU A 185 16.44 26.61 -12.35
CA LEU A 185 15.40 26.35 -11.37
C LEU A 185 15.95 26.64 -9.98
N GLN A 186 15.21 27.42 -9.19
CA GLN A 186 15.52 27.70 -7.80
C GLN A 186 14.90 26.60 -6.92
N LEU A 187 15.75 25.76 -6.33
CA LEU A 187 15.37 24.68 -5.44
C LEU A 187 15.15 25.19 -4.01
N PRO A 188 14.23 24.59 -3.25
CA PRO A 188 14.13 24.83 -1.80
C PRO A 188 15.45 24.50 -1.08
N ARG A 189 15.75 25.22 0.00
CA ARG A 189 16.95 24.97 0.81
C ARG A 189 16.93 23.55 1.38
N MET A 190 17.95 22.76 1.05
CA MET A 190 18.14 21.43 1.63
C MET A 190 18.37 21.49 3.14
N TYR A 191 17.81 20.52 3.87
CA TYR A 191 18.00 20.35 5.31
C TYR A 191 19.41 19.88 5.70
N GLY A 192 20.06 19.07 4.84
CA GLY A 192 21.39 18.49 5.08
C GLY A 192 22.47 19.05 4.17
N ASP A 193 23.71 18.60 4.37
CA ASP A 193 24.89 19.05 3.64
C ASP A 193 25.07 18.42 2.26
N ASN A 194 24.42 17.28 2.05
CA ASN A 194 24.33 16.59 0.76
C ASN A 194 22.95 15.95 0.58
N ILE A 195 22.70 15.37 -0.60
CA ILE A 195 21.41 14.75 -0.97
C ILE A 195 21.00 13.63 -0.01
N ASP A 196 21.93 12.74 0.35
CA ASP A 196 21.69 11.59 1.22
C ASP A 196 21.31 12.05 2.64
N GLU A 197 22.11 12.94 3.25
CA GLU A 197 21.77 13.54 4.55
C GLU A 197 20.43 14.29 4.52
N HIS A 198 20.14 15.04 3.43
CA HIS A 198 18.86 15.72 3.28
C HIS A 198 17.68 14.76 3.33
N PHE A 199 17.75 13.61 2.63
CA PHE A 199 16.70 12.60 2.66
C PHE A 199 16.64 11.85 4.01
N ARG A 200 17.77 11.60 4.68
CA ARG A 200 17.77 11.03 6.04
C ARG A 200 17.04 11.94 7.02
N LEU A 201 17.36 13.24 7.03
CA LEU A 201 16.74 14.23 7.90
C LEU A 201 15.25 14.42 7.59
N LEU A 202 14.86 14.38 6.31
CA LEU A 202 13.45 14.45 5.90
C LEU A 202 12.66 13.23 6.41
N ALA A 203 13.16 12.02 6.17
CA ALA A 203 12.51 10.79 6.60
C ALA A 203 12.45 10.67 8.13
N GLN A 204 13.50 11.06 8.85
CA GLN A 204 13.48 11.12 10.31
C GLN A 204 12.38 12.06 10.81
N LYS A 205 12.30 13.29 10.29
CA LYS A 205 11.24 14.25 10.69
C LYS A 205 9.82 13.73 10.42
N GLN A 206 9.61 13.04 9.30
CA GLN A 206 8.30 12.50 8.92
C GLN A 206 7.91 11.26 9.74
N SER A 207 8.86 10.40 10.05
CA SER A 207 8.58 9.09 10.68
C SER A 207 8.80 9.05 12.19
N LEU A 208 9.45 10.05 12.80
CA LEU A 208 9.76 10.04 14.24
C LEU A 208 8.51 9.90 15.14
N PRO A 209 7.39 10.62 14.94
CA PRO A 209 6.21 10.47 15.81
C PRO A 209 5.66 9.03 15.80
N TYR A 210 5.66 8.40 14.63
CA TYR A 210 5.25 7.01 14.42
C TYR A 210 6.27 6.02 14.98
N LEU A 211 7.57 6.31 14.88
CA LEU A 211 8.61 5.48 15.47
C LEU A 211 8.58 5.53 16.99
N GLU A 212 8.27 6.68 17.59
CA GLU A 212 8.06 6.81 19.04
C GLU A 212 6.86 5.98 19.49
N ALA A 213 5.70 6.12 18.84
CA ALA A 213 4.51 5.31 19.10
C ALA A 213 4.77 3.80 18.92
N ALA A 214 5.49 3.40 17.86
CA ALA A 214 5.90 2.02 17.64
C ALA A 214 6.87 1.50 18.73
N ASN A 215 7.73 2.37 19.29
CA ASN A 215 8.60 2.03 20.41
C ASN A 215 7.85 1.91 21.75
N GLU A 216 6.70 2.57 21.92
CA GLU A 216 5.81 2.38 23.07
C GLU A 216 5.26 0.95 23.08
N LEU A 217 4.75 0.46 21.93
CA LEU A 217 4.34 -0.96 21.77
C LEU A 217 5.49 -1.96 21.87
N LEU A 218 6.67 -1.63 21.32
CA LEU A 218 7.84 -2.51 21.37
C LEU A 218 8.27 -2.83 22.81
N ARG A 219 8.14 -1.86 23.73
CA ARG A 219 8.66 -1.93 25.10
C ARG A 219 7.63 -2.28 26.15
N CYS A 220 6.34 -2.35 25.82
CA CYS A 220 5.33 -2.73 26.79
C CYS A 220 5.28 -4.24 27.02
N GLU A 221 4.99 -4.62 28.25
CA GLU A 221 4.34 -5.89 28.55
C GLU A 221 2.83 -5.67 28.36
N LEU A 222 2.14 -6.59 27.71
CA LEU A 222 0.70 -6.43 27.46
C LEU A 222 -0.09 -6.50 28.77
N PRO A 223 -1.19 -5.74 28.92
CA PRO A 223 -2.11 -5.90 30.04
C PRO A 223 -2.72 -7.31 30.03
N PRO A 224 -3.18 -7.82 31.19
CA PRO A 224 -3.80 -9.14 31.27
C PRO A 224 -5.00 -9.26 30.32
N MET A 225 -5.07 -10.35 29.56
CA MET A 225 -6.16 -10.59 28.62
C MET A 225 -7.50 -10.74 29.38
N PRO A 226 -8.60 -10.13 28.93
CA PRO A 226 -9.92 -10.29 29.53
C PRO A 226 -10.37 -11.76 29.52
N THR A 227 -10.87 -12.25 30.64
CA THR A 227 -11.44 -13.61 30.73
C THR A 227 -12.87 -13.71 30.20
N GLN A 228 -13.53 -12.58 29.97
CA GLN A 228 -14.87 -12.50 29.41
C GLN A 228 -15.01 -11.23 28.58
N TRP A 229 -15.50 -11.38 27.35
CA TRP A 229 -15.70 -10.30 26.39
C TRP A 229 -17.14 -9.77 26.47
N ALA A 230 -17.30 -8.45 26.39
CA ALA A 230 -18.57 -7.76 26.49
C ALA A 230 -19.38 -7.87 25.18
N TRP A 231 -20.63 -8.32 25.30
CA TRP A 231 -21.60 -8.32 24.20
C TRP A 231 -22.22 -6.92 24.04
N GLN A 232 -21.43 -5.96 23.54
CA GLN A 232 -21.83 -4.54 23.44
C GLN A 232 -21.48 -3.92 22.09
N LEU A 233 -22.33 -3.00 21.61
CA LEU A 233 -22.19 -2.36 20.30
C LEU A 233 -21.04 -1.36 20.28
N GLY A 234 -20.19 -1.42 19.25
CA GLY A 234 -19.04 -0.53 19.14
C GLY A 234 -17.88 -1.00 20.01
N TRP A 235 -17.03 -0.07 20.43
CA TRP A 235 -15.83 -0.38 21.22
C TRP A 235 -16.13 -0.53 22.71
N THR A 236 -15.55 -1.57 23.30
CA THR A 236 -15.42 -1.74 24.75
C THR A 236 -13.95 -1.84 25.09
N ARG A 237 -13.52 -1.07 26.11
CA ARG A 237 -12.18 -1.05 26.68
C ARG A 237 -12.14 -1.90 27.95
N TYR A 238 -11.05 -2.64 28.14
CA TYR A 238 -10.78 -3.45 29.33
C TYR A 238 -9.47 -2.98 29.95
N GLY A 239 -9.56 -2.35 31.12
CA GLY A 239 -8.41 -1.89 31.89
C GLY A 239 -7.71 -3.02 32.66
N PRO A 240 -6.47 -2.81 33.13
CA PRO A 240 -5.69 -3.81 33.86
C PRO A 240 -6.34 -4.20 35.21
N ASP A 241 -7.15 -3.31 35.78
CA ASP A 241 -7.91 -3.55 37.02
C ASP A 241 -9.19 -4.38 36.80
N GLY A 242 -9.42 -4.90 35.58
CA GLY A 242 -10.66 -5.61 35.19
C GLY A 242 -11.87 -4.69 35.01
N GLN A 243 -11.67 -3.37 34.93
CA GLN A 243 -12.74 -2.41 34.61
C GLN A 243 -13.08 -2.48 33.12
N THR A 244 -14.37 -2.50 32.82
CA THR A 244 -14.91 -2.57 31.45
C THR A 244 -15.76 -1.33 31.17
N GLU A 245 -15.41 -0.57 30.13
CA GLU A 245 -16.12 0.65 29.75
C GLU A 245 -16.37 0.74 28.24
N ALA A 246 -17.52 1.29 27.85
CA ALA A 246 -17.84 1.56 26.45
C ALA A 246 -17.17 2.87 26.00
N VAL A 247 -16.49 2.85 24.85
CA VAL A 247 -15.74 3.99 24.30
C VAL A 247 -16.09 4.22 22.84
N ASP A 248 -15.84 5.43 22.33
CA ASP A 248 -16.09 5.75 20.91
C ASP A 248 -15.03 5.14 19.97
N PHE A 249 -13.77 5.10 20.42
CA PHE A 249 -12.60 4.53 19.75
C PHE A 249 -11.43 4.39 20.76
N PRO A 250 -10.39 3.57 20.50
CA PRO A 250 -9.21 3.48 21.37
C PRO A 250 -8.46 4.81 21.48
N GLU A 251 -8.09 5.26 22.69
CA GLU A 251 -7.50 6.59 22.87
C GLU A 251 -5.99 6.64 22.56
N GLU A 252 -5.31 5.50 22.61
CA GLU A 252 -3.85 5.42 22.57
C GLU A 252 -3.22 5.70 21.19
N ARG A 253 -1.97 6.14 21.24
CA ARG A 253 -1.16 6.46 20.04
C ARG A 253 -0.76 5.22 19.24
N ALA A 254 -0.73 4.05 19.87
CA ALA A 254 -0.22 2.83 19.29
C ALA A 254 -1.07 1.64 19.73
N VAL A 255 -1.62 0.91 18.76
CA VAL A 255 -2.41 -0.31 19.00
C VAL A 255 -1.98 -1.43 18.04
N VAL A 256 -2.08 -2.68 18.47
CA VAL A 256 -2.13 -3.83 17.57
C VAL A 256 -3.61 -4.16 17.31
N LEU A 257 -3.99 -4.46 16.08
CA LEU A 257 -5.37 -4.66 15.65
C LEU A 257 -5.50 -5.88 14.73
N ASP A 258 -6.60 -6.62 14.88
CA ASP A 258 -7.09 -7.64 13.96
C ASP A 258 -8.62 -7.53 13.78
N VAL A 259 -9.13 -7.77 12.57
CA VAL A 259 -10.54 -7.60 12.19
C VAL A 259 -11.09 -8.85 11.48
N GLU A 260 -12.14 -9.44 12.05
CA GLU A 260 -12.77 -10.65 11.51
C GLU A 260 -14.12 -10.40 10.83
N VAL A 261 -14.39 -11.20 9.79
CA VAL A 261 -15.51 -11.02 8.84
C VAL A 261 -16.24 -12.35 8.62
N CYS A 262 -17.56 -12.37 8.86
CA CYS A 262 -18.41 -13.48 8.44
C CYS A 262 -18.57 -13.50 6.90
N VAL A 263 -17.81 -14.33 6.22
CA VAL A 263 -17.79 -14.40 4.74
C VAL A 263 -19.15 -14.83 4.17
N ALA A 264 -19.90 -15.68 4.89
CA ALA A 264 -21.23 -16.13 4.48
C ALA A 264 -22.28 -15.00 4.46
N ASP A 265 -22.12 -13.99 5.34
CA ASP A 265 -23.04 -12.85 5.47
C ASP A 265 -22.55 -11.58 4.75
N GLY A 266 -21.37 -11.64 4.10
CA GLY A 266 -20.87 -10.63 3.16
C GLY A 266 -19.48 -10.08 3.47
N HIS A 267 -19.30 -8.78 3.26
CA HIS A 267 -18.00 -8.07 3.37
C HIS A 267 -18.05 -6.93 4.39
N CYS A 268 -18.76 -7.14 5.50
CA CYS A 268 -18.84 -6.18 6.60
C CYS A 268 -18.03 -6.70 7.80
N PRO A 269 -17.31 -5.82 8.53
CA PRO A 269 -16.59 -6.24 9.73
C PRO A 269 -17.59 -6.78 10.74
N THR A 270 -17.28 -7.93 11.33
CA THR A 270 -18.15 -8.62 12.29
C THR A 270 -17.68 -8.36 13.72
N LEU A 271 -16.37 -8.53 13.93
CA LEU A 271 -15.64 -8.36 15.18
C LEU A 271 -14.31 -7.67 14.90
N ALA A 272 -13.74 -7.00 15.90
CA ALA A 272 -12.33 -6.66 15.93
C ALA A 272 -11.79 -6.73 17.37
N VAL A 273 -10.52 -7.06 17.50
CA VAL A 273 -9.80 -6.98 18.78
C VAL A 273 -8.60 -6.06 18.59
N ALA A 274 -8.32 -5.23 19.59
CA ALA A 274 -7.10 -4.46 19.65
C ALA A 274 -6.48 -4.50 21.05
N VAL A 275 -5.17 -4.27 21.12
CA VAL A 275 -4.44 -4.09 22.38
C VAL A 275 -3.50 -2.90 22.29
N SER A 276 -3.46 -2.12 23.37
CA SER A 276 -2.53 -1.00 23.57
C SER A 276 -1.55 -1.34 24.70
N PRO A 277 -0.54 -0.49 24.96
CA PRO A 277 0.29 -0.59 26.18
C PRO A 277 -0.49 -0.48 27.51
N HIS A 278 -1.80 -0.20 27.50
CA HIS A 278 -2.59 0.16 28.68
C HIS A 278 -3.92 -0.58 28.82
N ALA A 279 -4.51 -1.09 27.73
CA ALA A 279 -5.81 -1.77 27.75
C ALA A 279 -5.99 -2.73 26.58
N TRP A 280 -6.87 -3.71 26.76
CA TRP A 280 -7.46 -4.47 25.67
C TRP A 280 -8.74 -3.78 25.16
N TYR A 281 -9.11 -4.06 23.93
CA TYR A 281 -10.29 -3.51 23.27
C TYR A 281 -11.01 -4.57 22.43
N SER A 282 -12.33 -4.56 22.49
CA SER A 282 -13.18 -5.36 21.59
C SER A 282 -14.16 -4.46 20.86
N TRP A 283 -14.39 -4.71 19.57
CA TRP A 283 -15.43 -4.07 18.79
C TRP A 283 -16.45 -5.10 18.30
N CYS A 284 -17.74 -4.88 18.58
CA CYS A 284 -18.81 -5.68 17.98
C CYS A 284 -19.62 -4.87 16.96
N SER A 285 -19.82 -5.46 15.78
CA SER A 285 -20.68 -4.87 14.75
C SER A 285 -22.16 -4.87 15.15
N ARG A 286 -22.93 -3.92 14.59
CA ARG A 286 -24.40 -3.93 14.69
C ARG A 286 -25.01 -5.22 14.12
N ARG A 287 -24.40 -5.80 13.09
CA ARG A 287 -24.88 -7.02 12.42
C ARG A 287 -24.76 -8.27 13.29
N LEU A 288 -23.72 -8.34 14.12
CA LEU A 288 -23.55 -9.39 15.10
C LEU A 288 -24.66 -9.34 16.17
N LEU A 289 -24.90 -8.17 16.75
CA LEU A 289 -25.77 -8.02 17.92
C LEU A 289 -27.27 -7.98 17.57
N GLU A 290 -27.64 -7.33 16.47
CA GLU A 290 -29.04 -7.21 16.04
C GLU A 290 -29.48 -8.37 15.14
N GLN A 291 -30.63 -8.97 15.43
CA GLN A 291 -31.30 -9.90 14.51
C GLN A 291 -32.27 -9.13 13.60
N ARG A 292 -32.00 -9.13 12.29
CA ARG A 292 -32.87 -8.56 11.25
C ARG A 292 -33.10 -9.60 10.15
N TYR A 293 -34.28 -9.57 9.54
CA TYR A 293 -34.64 -10.48 8.43
C TYR A 293 -33.74 -10.32 7.19
N SER A 294 -33.22 -9.12 6.95
CA SER A 294 -32.23 -8.87 5.90
C SER A 294 -31.33 -7.69 6.26
N TRP A 295 -30.10 -7.75 5.76
CA TRP A 295 -29.12 -6.66 5.80
C TRP A 295 -28.81 -6.15 4.39
N SER A 296 -28.44 -4.89 4.28
CA SER A 296 -27.90 -4.36 3.02
C SER A 296 -26.54 -5.01 2.73
N SER A 297 -26.34 -5.45 1.49
CA SER A 297 -25.02 -5.86 0.97
C SER A 297 -24.09 -4.67 0.73
N HIS A 298 -24.61 -3.44 0.70
CA HIS A 298 -23.80 -2.23 0.55
C HIS A 298 -23.24 -1.80 1.90
N LEU A 299 -21.92 -1.72 1.98
CA LEU A 299 -21.15 -1.19 3.12
C LEU A 299 -21.29 0.34 3.16
N THR A 300 -21.58 0.90 4.34
CA THR A 300 -21.62 2.35 4.56
C THR A 300 -20.60 2.75 5.63
N LEU A 301 -20.28 4.05 5.74
CA LEU A 301 -19.38 4.56 6.80
C LEU A 301 -19.90 4.25 8.23
N ALA A 302 -21.19 3.93 8.40
CA ALA A 302 -21.79 3.55 9.67
C ALA A 302 -21.68 2.04 9.98
N ASP A 303 -21.24 1.22 9.01
CA ASP A 303 -20.87 -0.19 9.19
C ASP A 303 -19.37 -0.38 9.48
N LEU A 304 -18.55 0.67 9.34
CA LEU A 304 -17.09 0.64 9.52
C LEU A 304 -16.65 0.90 10.97
N ILE A 305 -15.46 0.43 11.30
CA ILE A 305 -14.83 0.53 12.62
C ILE A 305 -14.23 1.94 12.78
N PRO A 306 -14.64 2.74 13.78
CA PRO A 306 -14.01 4.02 14.08
C PRO A 306 -12.67 3.84 14.82
N LEU A 307 -11.63 4.57 14.45
CA LEU A 307 -10.37 4.60 15.22
C LEU A 307 -9.95 6.00 15.70
N GLU A 308 -10.55 7.07 15.19
CA GLU A 308 -10.17 8.45 15.57
C GLU A 308 -11.37 9.35 15.88
N SER A 309 -12.58 8.97 15.46
CA SER A 309 -13.78 9.80 15.61
C SER A 309 -15.03 8.99 15.99
N PRO A 310 -16.00 9.58 16.72
CA PRO A 310 -17.22 8.88 17.15
C PRO A 310 -18.05 8.27 16.02
N ALA A 311 -18.85 7.25 16.35
CA ALA A 311 -19.74 6.60 15.40
C ALA A 311 -20.76 7.59 14.82
N GLY A 312 -20.85 7.69 13.50
CA GLY A 312 -21.75 8.64 12.81
C GLY A 312 -21.22 10.07 12.66
N ALA A 313 -20.05 10.40 13.23
CA ALA A 313 -19.37 11.66 12.91
C ALA A 313 -18.93 11.66 11.43
N GLY A 314 -19.54 12.54 10.62
CA GLY A 314 -19.04 12.88 9.28
C GLY A 314 -17.83 13.80 9.35
N CYS A 315 -17.16 14.06 8.22
CA CYS A 315 -15.91 14.82 8.12
C CYS A 315 -15.89 16.10 8.98
N ALA A 316 -15.36 16.02 10.20
CA ALA A 316 -15.08 17.19 11.02
C ALA A 316 -13.94 17.98 10.35
N GLY A 317 -14.20 19.25 10.04
CA GLY A 317 -13.26 20.07 9.28
C GLY A 317 -11.96 20.29 10.03
N ARG A 318 -10.81 20.02 9.38
CA ARG A 318 -9.42 20.22 9.88
C ARG A 318 -9.31 20.12 11.41
N GLN A 319 -9.61 18.95 11.95
CA GLN A 319 -9.11 18.60 13.27
C GLN A 319 -7.59 18.34 13.15
N ASP A 320 -6.84 18.76 14.18
CA ASP A 320 -5.45 18.37 14.35
C ASP A 320 -5.42 16.89 14.78
N TRP A 321 -5.55 15.99 13.81
CA TRP A 321 -5.47 14.55 14.02
C TRP A 321 -4.09 14.18 14.58
N PRO A 322 -4.00 13.49 15.73
CA PRO A 322 -2.71 13.09 16.31
C PRO A 322 -2.06 12.00 15.46
N GLU A 323 -0.73 11.96 15.39
CA GLU A 323 -0.03 10.85 14.76
C GLU A 323 -0.23 9.55 15.58
N ARG A 324 -0.76 8.52 14.90
CA ARG A 324 -1.06 7.21 15.49
C ARG A 324 -0.50 6.06 14.65
N VAL A 325 -0.20 4.94 15.29
CA VAL A 325 0.25 3.70 14.64
C VAL A 325 -0.71 2.56 14.93
N VAL A 326 -1.13 1.86 13.88
CA VAL A 326 -1.81 0.57 13.97
C VAL A 326 -0.86 -0.50 13.45
N VAL A 327 -0.56 -1.50 14.28
CA VAL A 327 0.20 -2.69 13.88
C VAL A 327 -0.78 -3.81 13.58
N GLY A 328 -0.52 -4.60 12.53
CA GLY A 328 -1.30 -5.80 12.23
C GLY A 328 -0.50 -6.84 11.45
N HIS A 329 -1.16 -7.94 11.08
CA HIS A 329 -0.59 -8.97 10.22
C HIS A 329 -1.42 -9.09 8.95
N ASN A 330 -0.85 -8.74 7.79
CA ASN A 330 -1.61 -8.47 6.57
C ASN A 330 -2.58 -7.27 6.75
N VAL A 331 -2.17 -6.26 7.52
CA VAL A 331 -2.97 -5.12 8.02
C VAL A 331 -3.73 -4.31 6.95
N ALA A 332 -3.39 -4.48 5.67
CA ALA A 332 -4.12 -3.89 4.56
C ALA A 332 -5.56 -4.43 4.43
N PHE A 333 -5.84 -5.63 4.94
CA PHE A 333 -7.19 -6.18 5.06
C PHE A 333 -7.98 -5.42 6.13
N ASP A 334 -7.44 -5.33 7.35
CA ASP A 334 -8.04 -4.66 8.52
C ASP A 334 -8.27 -3.17 8.25
N ARG A 335 -7.29 -2.53 7.60
CA ARG A 335 -7.36 -1.14 7.15
C ARG A 335 -8.60 -0.84 6.30
N ALA A 336 -9.06 -1.80 5.50
CA ALA A 336 -10.24 -1.64 4.65
C ALA A 336 -11.56 -1.58 5.45
N PHE A 337 -11.53 -1.91 6.74
CA PHE A 337 -12.69 -1.80 7.64
C PHE A 337 -12.65 -0.57 8.54
N ILE A 338 -11.60 0.25 8.46
CA ILE A 338 -11.45 1.48 9.26
C ILE A 338 -12.15 2.66 8.59
N LYS A 339 -13.07 3.28 9.33
CA LYS A 339 -13.95 4.35 8.88
C LYS A 339 -13.17 5.57 8.35
N GLU A 340 -12.16 6.01 9.09
CA GLU A 340 -11.40 7.22 8.77
C GLU A 340 -10.52 7.08 7.51
N GLN A 341 -10.22 5.85 7.09
CA GLN A 341 -9.42 5.60 5.87
C GLN A 341 -10.18 5.90 4.57
N TYR A 342 -11.49 6.16 4.66
CA TYR A 342 -12.34 6.59 3.54
C TYR A 342 -12.58 8.12 3.51
N LEU A 343 -11.99 8.88 4.43
CA LEU A 343 -12.13 10.35 4.47
C LEU A 343 -11.17 11.03 3.49
N ILE A 344 -11.70 11.88 2.62
CA ILE A 344 -10.93 12.57 1.56
C ILE A 344 -9.82 13.48 2.14
N GLN A 345 -10.04 14.04 3.33
CA GLN A 345 -9.05 14.87 4.03
C GLN A 345 -7.81 14.11 4.47
N GLY A 346 -7.88 12.77 4.54
CA GLY A 346 -6.83 11.92 5.09
C GLY A 346 -6.82 11.89 6.61
N SER A 347 -6.20 10.84 7.14
CA SER A 347 -5.97 10.57 8.56
C SER A 347 -4.46 10.63 8.87
N GLN A 348 -4.11 10.90 10.13
CA GLN A 348 -2.72 10.81 10.60
C GLN A 348 -2.40 9.47 11.25
N VAL A 349 -3.28 8.46 11.11
CA VAL A 349 -2.92 7.06 11.37
C VAL A 349 -1.96 6.57 10.28
N ARG A 350 -0.98 5.75 10.67
CA ARG A 350 -0.17 4.93 9.78
C ARG A 350 -0.24 3.46 10.19
N PHE A 351 -0.10 2.57 9.21
CA PHE A 351 -0.19 1.13 9.43
C PHE A 351 1.18 0.48 9.29
N LEU A 352 1.52 -0.40 10.23
CA LEU A 352 2.72 -1.23 10.20
C LEU A 352 2.30 -2.70 10.04
N ASP A 353 2.81 -3.33 8.99
CA ASP A 353 2.47 -4.71 8.64
C ASP A 353 3.61 -5.67 8.97
N THR A 354 3.37 -6.56 9.93
CA THR A 354 4.32 -7.63 10.30
C THR A 354 4.51 -8.65 9.18
N MET A 355 3.55 -8.82 8.28
CA MET A 355 3.71 -9.67 7.10
C MET A 355 4.72 -9.06 6.11
N SER A 356 4.63 -7.75 5.85
CA SER A 356 5.58 -7.01 5.01
C SER A 356 6.97 -6.88 5.65
N MET A 357 7.06 -6.66 6.97
CA MET A 357 8.33 -6.69 7.70
C MET A 357 9.01 -8.07 7.59
N HIS A 358 8.26 -9.16 7.81
CA HIS A 358 8.75 -10.52 7.58
C HIS A 358 9.29 -10.70 6.16
N MET A 359 8.55 -10.23 5.14
CA MET A 359 8.99 -10.33 3.74
C MET A 359 10.31 -9.58 3.48
N ALA A 360 10.56 -8.46 4.17
CA ALA A 360 11.81 -7.71 4.05
C ALA A 360 12.99 -8.37 4.80
N ILE A 361 12.74 -9.01 5.95
CA ILE A 361 13.78 -9.62 6.81
C ILE A 361 14.14 -11.04 6.33
N SER A 362 13.13 -11.92 6.21
CA SER A 362 13.28 -13.36 5.99
C SER A 362 12.35 -13.89 4.88
N GLY A 363 11.93 -13.06 3.93
CA GLY A 363 11.01 -13.45 2.87
C GLY A 363 11.56 -14.49 1.87
N LEU A 364 10.67 -15.36 1.38
CA LEU A 364 10.99 -16.37 0.37
C LEU A 364 10.64 -15.93 -1.06
N THR A 365 11.52 -16.18 -2.02
CA THR A 365 11.16 -16.14 -3.45
C THR A 365 10.10 -17.20 -3.79
N GLY A 366 9.33 -17.01 -4.86
CA GLY A 366 8.26 -17.96 -5.24
C GLY A 366 8.74 -19.41 -5.45
N PHE A 367 9.97 -19.60 -5.91
CA PHE A 367 10.58 -20.94 -6.01
C PHE A 367 10.94 -21.49 -4.63
N GLN A 368 11.63 -20.72 -3.78
CA GLN A 368 11.95 -21.14 -2.42
C GLN A 368 10.70 -21.44 -1.58
N ARG A 369 9.63 -20.65 -1.70
CA ARG A 369 8.33 -20.93 -1.06
C ARG A 369 7.79 -22.31 -1.44
N SER A 370 7.91 -22.69 -2.71
CA SER A 370 7.51 -24.02 -3.20
C SER A 370 8.37 -25.15 -2.63
N LEU A 371 9.68 -24.92 -2.48
CA LEU A 371 10.62 -25.85 -1.85
C LEU A 371 10.37 -25.99 -0.34
N TRP A 372 10.15 -24.88 0.37
CA TRP A 372 9.86 -24.83 1.80
C TRP A 372 8.58 -25.59 2.13
N MET A 373 7.51 -25.35 1.36
CA MET A 373 6.25 -26.11 1.46
C MET A 373 6.45 -27.61 1.22
N ALA A 374 7.34 -28.01 0.30
CA ALA A 374 7.65 -29.41 0.05
C ALA A 374 8.40 -30.06 1.23
N ALA A 375 9.30 -29.31 1.88
CA ALA A 375 10.11 -29.77 3.01
C ALA A 375 9.29 -29.86 4.31
N LYS A 376 8.54 -28.81 4.67
CA LYS A 376 7.74 -28.75 5.91
C LYS A 376 6.43 -29.52 5.84
N HIS A 377 5.71 -29.48 4.71
CA HIS A 377 4.38 -30.08 4.56
C HIS A 377 4.35 -31.36 3.69
N GLY A 378 5.51 -31.93 3.33
CA GLY A 378 5.62 -33.23 2.65
C GLY A 378 4.96 -33.35 1.27
N LYS A 379 4.53 -32.24 0.64
CA LYS A 379 3.73 -32.27 -0.59
C LYS A 379 4.51 -32.85 -1.78
N ARG A 380 4.16 -34.08 -2.17
CA ARG A 380 4.76 -34.91 -3.26
C ARG A 380 5.14 -34.16 -4.55
N LYS A 381 4.31 -33.19 -5.00
CA LYS A 381 4.57 -32.40 -6.23
C LYS A 381 5.82 -31.50 -6.11
N GLY A 382 6.02 -30.87 -4.95
CA GLY A 382 7.21 -30.07 -4.69
C GLY A 382 8.47 -30.93 -4.70
N LEU A 383 8.44 -32.11 -4.05
CA LEU A 383 9.56 -33.05 -3.99
C LEU A 383 10.11 -33.47 -5.37
N GLN A 384 9.31 -33.47 -6.44
CA GLN A 384 9.81 -33.78 -7.79
C GLN A 384 10.60 -32.61 -8.40
N GLN A 385 10.09 -31.37 -8.26
CA GLN A 385 10.80 -30.15 -8.69
C GLN A 385 12.08 -29.95 -7.87
N VAL A 386 12.01 -30.19 -6.55
CA VAL A 386 13.15 -30.26 -5.62
C VAL A 386 14.22 -31.22 -6.15
N LYS A 387 13.86 -32.48 -6.45
CA LYS A 387 14.81 -33.51 -6.94
C LYS A 387 15.46 -33.13 -8.27
N GLN A 388 14.71 -32.50 -9.19
CA GLN A 388 15.27 -32.00 -10.46
C GLN A 388 16.26 -30.83 -10.23
N HIS A 389 15.93 -29.89 -9.35
CA HIS A 389 16.80 -28.76 -9.03
C HIS A 389 18.08 -29.20 -8.30
N ILE A 390 17.97 -30.13 -7.33
CA ILE A 390 19.13 -30.73 -6.65
C ILE A 390 20.07 -31.40 -7.66
N LYS A 391 19.55 -32.21 -8.60
CA LYS A 391 20.37 -32.83 -9.66
C LYS A 391 21.12 -31.80 -10.50
N LYS A 392 20.47 -30.67 -10.85
CA LYS A 392 21.06 -29.61 -11.67
C LYS A 392 22.12 -28.79 -10.92
N THR A 393 21.96 -28.60 -9.62
CA THR A 393 22.86 -27.76 -8.79
C THR A 393 24.07 -28.54 -8.26
N ARG A 394 23.90 -29.82 -7.89
CA ARG A 394 25.03 -30.71 -7.53
C ARG A 394 26.05 -30.89 -8.66
N SER A 395 25.64 -30.71 -9.92
CA SER A 395 26.52 -30.84 -11.10
C SER A 395 27.52 -29.69 -11.28
N LYS A 396 27.49 -28.63 -10.45
CA LYS A 396 28.18 -27.36 -10.77
C LYS A 396 28.96 -26.67 -9.64
N THR A 397 29.02 -27.24 -8.43
CA THR A 397 29.63 -26.52 -7.29
C THR A 397 30.51 -27.44 -6.45
N GLU A 398 31.82 -27.36 -6.67
CA GLU A 398 32.80 -27.71 -5.64
C GLU A 398 32.96 -26.48 -4.71
N GLY A 399 32.50 -26.61 -3.48
CA GLY A 399 32.49 -25.55 -2.48
C GLY A 399 32.05 -26.11 -1.13
N PRO A 400 32.26 -25.37 -0.01
CA PRO A 400 31.94 -25.86 1.32
C PRO A 400 30.44 -26.18 1.43
N ALA A 401 30.15 -27.30 2.08
CA ALA A 401 28.81 -27.86 2.20
C ALA A 401 27.95 -27.11 3.24
N ILE A 402 27.63 -25.84 2.96
CA ILE A 402 26.37 -25.25 3.42
C ILE A 402 25.29 -26.17 2.86
N ALA A 403 24.50 -26.82 3.72
CA ALA A 403 23.50 -27.75 3.22
C ALA A 403 22.49 -26.92 2.43
N SER A 404 22.05 -27.45 1.27
CA SER A 404 21.21 -26.69 0.31
C SER A 404 19.79 -26.36 0.80
N TRP A 405 19.57 -26.51 2.12
CA TRP A 405 18.32 -26.46 2.86
C TRP A 405 18.43 -25.66 4.17
N ASP A 406 19.62 -25.19 4.59
CA ASP A 406 19.76 -24.45 5.87
C ASP A 406 18.87 -23.19 5.92
N TRP A 407 18.66 -22.56 4.75
CA TRP A 407 17.75 -21.42 4.57
C TRP A 407 16.28 -21.72 4.91
N VAL A 408 15.84 -22.98 4.94
CA VAL A 408 14.46 -23.38 5.32
C VAL A 408 14.20 -23.20 6.82
N HIS A 409 15.25 -23.19 7.64
CA HIS A 409 15.13 -23.06 9.11
C HIS A 409 15.17 -21.61 9.60
N VAL A 410 15.62 -20.66 8.77
CA VAL A 410 15.73 -19.22 9.09
C VAL A 410 14.69 -18.36 8.37
N SER A 411 13.67 -19.01 7.79
CA SER A 411 12.64 -18.37 6.97
C SER A 411 11.35 -19.20 7.00
N SER A 412 10.23 -18.58 6.71
CA SER A 412 8.90 -19.17 6.75
C SER A 412 8.02 -18.67 5.60
N ILE A 413 6.75 -19.03 5.63
CA ILE A 413 5.74 -18.46 4.75
C ILE A 413 4.94 -17.40 5.51
N ASN A 414 4.26 -16.54 4.74
CA ASN A 414 3.70 -15.27 5.19
C ASN A 414 2.40 -15.34 6.02
N ASN A 415 2.06 -16.47 6.67
CA ASN A 415 0.88 -16.48 7.58
C ASN A 415 1.34 -16.35 9.02
N LEU A 416 0.47 -15.77 9.87
CA LEU A 416 0.81 -15.44 11.25
C LEU A 416 1.37 -16.64 12.02
N ALA A 417 0.76 -17.83 11.92
CA ALA A 417 1.24 -19.03 12.62
C ALA A 417 2.66 -19.46 12.22
N ASP A 418 2.97 -19.48 10.91
CA ASP A 418 4.32 -19.84 10.43
C ASP A 418 5.36 -18.71 10.67
N VAL A 419 4.92 -17.46 10.81
CA VAL A 419 5.76 -16.30 11.15
C VAL A 419 6.05 -16.27 12.66
N HIS A 420 5.03 -16.45 13.50
CA HIS A 420 5.14 -16.57 14.96
C HIS A 420 6.05 -17.75 15.35
N ALA A 421 5.83 -18.93 14.75
CA ALA A 421 6.69 -20.09 14.94
C ALA A 421 8.15 -19.91 14.49
N LEU A 422 8.46 -18.89 13.64
CA LEU A 422 9.82 -18.57 13.22
C LEU A 422 10.53 -17.60 14.19
N TYR A 423 9.84 -16.55 14.65
CA TYR A 423 10.45 -15.48 15.46
C TYR A 423 10.30 -15.68 16.97
N VAL A 424 9.18 -16.27 17.41
CA VAL A 424 8.83 -16.45 18.83
C VAL A 424 8.92 -17.93 19.21
N GLY A 425 8.35 -18.81 18.37
CA GLY A 425 8.16 -20.22 18.71
C GLY A 425 7.03 -20.43 19.71
N GLY A 426 7.00 -21.61 20.34
CA GLY A 426 5.94 -21.99 21.28
C GLY A 426 4.85 -22.87 20.65
N GLU A 427 3.67 -22.87 21.25
CA GLU A 427 2.53 -23.67 20.78
C GLU A 427 1.96 -23.11 19.47
N PRO A 428 1.48 -23.97 18.55
CA PRO A 428 0.86 -23.51 17.32
C PRO A 428 -0.43 -22.71 17.57
N LEU A 429 -0.59 -21.58 16.90
CA LEU A 429 -1.86 -20.85 16.86
C LEU A 429 -2.97 -21.76 16.30
N ASP A 430 -4.14 -21.70 16.94
CA ASP A 430 -5.32 -22.44 16.51
C ASP A 430 -5.75 -22.00 15.10
N LYS A 431 -6.18 -22.96 14.29
CA LYS A 431 -6.62 -22.76 12.91
C LYS A 431 -8.08 -23.12 12.71
N GLU A 432 -8.72 -23.77 13.69
CA GLU A 432 -10.08 -24.29 13.57
C GLU A 432 -11.12 -23.21 13.83
N ALA A 433 -10.93 -22.36 14.84
CA ALA A 433 -11.79 -21.20 15.13
C ALA A 433 -12.03 -20.31 13.89
N ARG A 434 -10.97 -20.05 13.11
CA ARG A 434 -11.04 -19.28 11.86
C ARG A 434 -11.99 -19.88 10.81
N GLU A 435 -12.19 -21.19 10.79
CA GLU A 435 -13.10 -21.80 9.82
C GLU A 435 -14.56 -21.38 10.03
N LEU A 436 -14.95 -20.97 11.26
CA LEU A 436 -16.30 -20.45 11.51
C LEU A 436 -16.55 -19.12 10.80
N PHE A 437 -15.58 -18.20 10.75
CA PHE A 437 -15.72 -16.94 10.01
C PHE A 437 -15.80 -17.16 8.49
N VAL A 438 -15.15 -18.22 7.97
CA VAL A 438 -15.09 -18.51 6.54
C VAL A 438 -16.26 -19.35 6.03
N LYS A 439 -16.74 -20.33 6.83
CA LYS A 439 -17.75 -21.33 6.42
C LYS A 439 -19.03 -21.31 7.26
N GLY A 440 -18.98 -20.77 8.47
CA GLY A 440 -20.12 -20.67 9.38
C GLY A 440 -21.03 -19.49 9.05
N THR A 441 -22.11 -19.37 9.80
CA THR A 441 -23.10 -18.29 9.70
C THR A 441 -22.97 -17.31 10.86
N MET A 442 -23.58 -16.12 10.76
CA MET A 442 -23.71 -15.21 11.91
C MET A 442 -24.33 -15.88 13.15
N ALA A 443 -25.17 -16.92 13.00
CA ALA A 443 -25.74 -17.63 14.14
C ALA A 443 -24.67 -18.47 14.88
N ASP A 444 -23.73 -19.07 14.15
CA ASP A 444 -22.64 -19.86 14.71
C ASP A 444 -21.59 -18.97 15.38
N ILE A 445 -21.33 -17.78 14.82
CA ILE A 445 -20.47 -16.75 15.45
C ILE A 445 -21.10 -16.23 16.75
N ARG A 446 -22.42 -16.04 16.77
CA ARG A 446 -23.15 -15.62 17.98
C ARG A 446 -23.10 -16.66 19.10
N SER A 447 -23.14 -17.96 18.78
CA SER A 447 -23.10 -19.03 19.79
C SER A 447 -21.70 -19.28 20.34
N HIS A 448 -20.64 -19.10 19.54
CA HIS A 448 -19.23 -19.31 19.95
C HIS A 448 -18.48 -17.99 20.24
N PHE A 449 -19.20 -16.90 20.53
CA PHE A 449 -18.62 -15.55 20.60
C PHE A 449 -17.45 -15.40 21.59
N GLN A 450 -17.52 -16.00 22.79
CA GLN A 450 -16.43 -15.89 23.77
C GLN A 450 -15.15 -16.57 23.27
N ASP A 451 -15.30 -17.74 22.63
CA ASP A 451 -14.19 -18.52 22.08
C ASP A 451 -13.58 -17.79 20.88
N LEU A 452 -14.41 -17.27 19.97
CA LEU A 452 -13.99 -16.52 18.79
C LEU A 452 -13.33 -15.18 19.15
N MET A 453 -13.83 -14.47 20.16
CA MET A 453 -13.18 -13.25 20.68
C MET A 453 -11.82 -13.54 21.30
N SER A 454 -11.69 -14.66 22.03
CA SER A 454 -10.43 -15.09 22.63
C SER A 454 -9.43 -15.55 21.56
N TYR A 455 -9.90 -16.22 20.49
CA TYR A 455 -9.11 -16.52 19.29
C TYR A 455 -8.55 -15.23 18.65
N CYS A 456 -9.39 -14.23 18.38
CA CYS A 456 -8.94 -12.94 17.84
C CYS A 456 -7.91 -12.26 18.77
N ALA A 457 -8.11 -12.33 20.09
CA ALA A 457 -7.18 -11.78 21.07
C ALA A 457 -5.82 -12.51 21.09
N HIS A 458 -5.79 -13.83 20.88
CA HIS A 458 -4.56 -14.58 20.73
C HIS A 458 -3.83 -14.25 19.41
N ASP A 459 -4.52 -14.05 18.29
CA ASP A 459 -3.89 -13.60 17.03
C ASP A 459 -3.34 -12.16 17.14
N VAL A 460 -4.02 -11.27 17.87
CA VAL A 460 -3.50 -9.93 18.23
C VAL A 460 -2.27 -10.02 19.14
N GLN A 461 -2.28 -10.88 20.16
CA GLN A 461 -1.12 -11.13 21.02
C GLN A 461 0.07 -11.67 20.21
N ALA A 462 -0.15 -12.70 19.40
CA ALA A 462 0.89 -13.28 18.54
C ALA A 462 1.46 -12.26 17.55
N THR A 463 0.62 -11.36 17.04
CA THR A 463 1.05 -10.24 16.19
C THR A 463 1.92 -9.23 16.95
N HIS A 464 1.62 -8.94 18.22
CA HIS A 464 2.45 -8.10 19.08
C HIS A 464 3.82 -8.75 19.35
N GLU A 465 3.85 -10.02 19.75
CA GLU A 465 5.08 -10.77 20.02
C GLU A 465 5.98 -10.85 18.77
N VAL A 466 5.39 -11.11 17.61
CA VAL A 466 6.07 -11.08 16.31
C VAL A 466 6.62 -9.69 16.00
N PHE A 467 5.83 -8.63 16.21
CA PHE A 467 6.25 -7.25 16.01
C PHE A 467 7.44 -6.86 16.91
N GLN A 468 7.45 -7.30 18.17
CA GLN A 468 8.55 -7.06 19.10
C GLN A 468 9.88 -7.62 18.60
N GLN A 469 9.87 -8.81 18.00
CA GLN A 469 11.07 -9.40 17.39
C GLN A 469 11.43 -8.75 16.04
N GLN A 470 10.43 -8.42 15.23
CA GLN A 470 10.65 -7.94 13.86
C GLN A 470 11.11 -6.49 13.78
N LEU A 471 10.57 -5.56 14.57
CA LEU A 471 10.88 -4.13 14.41
C LEU A 471 12.40 -3.84 14.61
N PRO A 472 13.09 -4.39 15.62
CA PRO A 472 14.55 -4.24 15.74
C PRO A 472 15.32 -4.84 14.56
N LEU A 473 14.95 -6.06 14.13
CA LEU A 473 15.58 -6.75 12.99
C LEU A 473 15.36 -6.00 11.67
N PHE A 474 14.19 -5.41 11.46
CA PHE A 474 13.87 -4.57 10.32
C PHE A 474 14.78 -3.35 10.28
N MET A 475 14.95 -2.66 11.42
CA MET A 475 15.83 -1.49 11.52
C MET A 475 17.31 -1.83 11.34
N GLU A 476 17.76 -3.02 11.78
CA GLU A 476 19.13 -3.49 11.52
C GLU A 476 19.35 -3.82 10.03
N ARG A 477 18.39 -4.50 9.39
CA ARG A 477 18.47 -4.92 7.97
C ARG A 477 18.23 -3.78 6.99
N CYS A 478 17.44 -2.79 7.38
CA CYS A 478 17.09 -1.62 6.58
C CYS A 478 17.40 -0.32 7.35
N PRO A 479 18.69 -0.01 7.61
CA PRO A 479 19.11 1.08 8.51
C PRO A 479 18.85 2.49 7.97
N HIS A 480 18.40 2.62 6.72
CA HIS A 480 18.13 3.92 6.12
C HIS A 480 16.70 4.38 6.46
N PRO A 481 16.50 5.55 7.11
CA PRO A 481 15.20 5.95 7.65
C PRO A 481 14.12 6.17 6.57
N VAL A 482 14.51 6.45 5.32
CA VAL A 482 13.58 6.50 4.18
C VAL A 482 12.86 5.17 3.96
N THR A 483 13.45 4.03 4.29
CA THR A 483 12.79 2.72 4.13
C THR A 483 11.61 2.58 5.11
N PHE A 484 11.78 3.00 6.37
CA PHE A 484 10.71 3.01 7.36
C PHE A 484 9.65 4.06 7.03
N ALA A 485 10.06 5.30 6.71
CA ALA A 485 9.13 6.37 6.30
C ALA A 485 8.34 6.01 5.03
N GLY A 486 9.01 5.42 4.03
CA GLY A 486 8.38 4.98 2.79
C GLY A 486 7.38 3.84 3.00
N MET A 487 7.66 2.90 3.92
CA MET A 487 6.70 1.86 4.30
C MET A 487 5.42 2.45 4.90
N LEU A 488 5.55 3.41 5.83
CA LEU A 488 4.40 4.10 6.43
C LEU A 488 3.54 4.79 5.35
N GLU A 489 4.16 5.56 4.45
CA GLU A 489 3.44 6.33 3.43
C GLU A 489 2.83 5.45 2.32
N MET A 490 3.51 4.37 1.90
CA MET A 490 2.93 3.39 0.96
C MET A 490 1.64 2.77 1.53
N GLY A 491 1.59 2.54 2.84
CA GLY A 491 0.44 2.00 3.56
C GLY A 491 -0.80 2.91 3.55
N VAL A 492 -0.68 4.20 3.21
CA VAL A 492 -1.79 5.18 3.19
C VAL A 492 -2.45 5.31 1.82
N SER A 493 -1.84 4.75 0.77
CA SER A 493 -2.34 4.80 -0.61
C SER A 493 -3.86 4.53 -0.70
N TYR A 494 -4.59 5.39 -1.40
CA TYR A 494 -6.03 5.25 -1.66
C TYR A 494 -6.34 5.54 -3.14
N LEU A 495 -7.37 4.89 -3.67
CA LEU A 495 -7.81 5.07 -5.06
C LEU A 495 -9.22 5.67 -5.07
N PRO A 496 -9.39 6.97 -5.39
CA PRO A 496 -10.71 7.58 -5.46
C PRO A 496 -11.49 7.05 -6.67
N VAL A 497 -12.59 6.35 -6.40
CA VAL A 497 -13.55 5.87 -7.41
C VAL A 497 -14.84 6.68 -7.36
N ASN A 498 -15.61 6.67 -8.45
CA ASN A 498 -16.93 7.29 -8.53
C ASN A 498 -17.95 6.32 -9.15
N GLY A 499 -19.19 6.75 -9.37
CA GLY A 499 -20.25 5.91 -9.94
C GLY A 499 -19.93 5.26 -11.30
N ASN A 500 -19.00 5.82 -12.07
CA ASN A 500 -18.55 5.22 -13.33
C ASN A 500 -17.79 3.91 -13.11
N TRP A 501 -17.22 3.67 -11.92
CA TRP A 501 -16.53 2.41 -11.61
C TRP A 501 -17.49 1.22 -11.60
N LYS A 502 -18.68 1.38 -11.00
CA LYS A 502 -19.73 0.34 -11.04
C LYS A 502 -20.17 0.07 -12.46
N ARG A 503 -20.47 1.13 -13.23
CA ARG A 503 -20.80 0.99 -14.66
C ARG A 503 -19.68 0.31 -15.45
N TYR A 504 -18.41 0.64 -15.21
CA TYR A 504 -17.28 0.00 -15.89
C TYR A 504 -17.21 -1.50 -15.61
N LEU A 505 -17.46 -1.92 -14.36
CA LEU A 505 -17.55 -3.34 -14.00
C LEU A 505 -18.74 -4.03 -14.67
N ASP A 506 -19.93 -3.40 -14.63
CA ASP A 506 -21.15 -3.93 -15.24
C ASP A 506 -20.99 -4.07 -16.79
N ASP A 507 -20.49 -3.02 -17.46
CA ASP A 507 -20.22 -2.97 -18.90
C ASP A 507 -19.15 -4.03 -19.29
N ALA A 508 -18.06 -4.16 -18.52
CA ALA A 508 -16.98 -5.13 -18.80
C ALA A 508 -17.41 -6.59 -18.57
N GLN A 509 -18.20 -6.84 -17.52
CA GLN A 509 -18.78 -8.16 -17.24
C GLN A 509 -19.75 -8.57 -18.35
N GLY A 510 -20.58 -7.65 -18.85
CA GLY A 510 -21.46 -7.88 -19.99
C GLY A 510 -20.71 -8.36 -21.23
N VAL A 511 -19.66 -7.64 -21.63
CA VAL A 511 -18.82 -8.01 -22.79
C VAL A 511 -18.12 -9.36 -22.58
N TYR A 512 -17.61 -9.64 -21.38
CA TYR A 512 -17.02 -10.95 -21.06
C TYR A 512 -18.03 -12.09 -21.24
N GLU A 513 -19.25 -11.91 -20.74
CA GLU A 513 -20.30 -12.92 -20.87
C GLU A 513 -20.77 -13.12 -22.31
N GLU A 514 -20.89 -12.06 -23.09
CA GLU A 514 -21.22 -12.13 -24.52
C GLU A 514 -20.17 -12.94 -25.28
N LEU A 515 -18.89 -12.60 -25.13
CA LEU A 515 -17.78 -13.35 -25.76
C LEU A 515 -17.73 -14.82 -25.30
N GLN A 516 -18.03 -15.10 -24.03
CA GLN A 516 -18.14 -16.48 -23.53
C GLN A 516 -19.32 -17.22 -24.15
N LYS A 517 -20.48 -16.58 -24.31
CA LYS A 517 -21.68 -17.16 -24.95
C LYS A 517 -21.42 -17.43 -26.44
N GLU A 518 -20.79 -16.50 -27.15
CA GLU A 518 -20.42 -16.64 -28.56
C GLU A 518 -19.37 -17.75 -28.78
N MET A 519 -18.30 -17.77 -27.99
CA MET A 519 -17.27 -18.81 -28.05
C MET A 519 -17.88 -20.20 -27.81
N LYS A 520 -18.72 -20.35 -26.78
CA LYS A 520 -19.43 -21.61 -26.51
C LYS A 520 -20.34 -22.02 -27.66
N LYS A 521 -21.10 -21.08 -28.24
CA LYS A 521 -21.97 -21.34 -29.40
C LYS A 521 -21.17 -21.79 -30.63
N SER A 522 -20.06 -21.13 -30.94
CA SER A 522 -19.18 -21.52 -32.04
C SER A 522 -18.57 -22.91 -31.82
N LEU A 523 -18.12 -23.23 -30.61
CA LEU A 523 -17.62 -24.56 -30.27
C LEU A 523 -18.71 -25.65 -30.33
N MET A 524 -19.94 -25.34 -29.89
CA MET A 524 -21.09 -26.25 -30.01
C MET A 524 -21.44 -26.53 -31.47
N ASN A 525 -21.44 -25.49 -32.32
CA ASN A 525 -21.66 -25.66 -33.75
C ASN A 525 -20.58 -26.55 -34.38
N LEU A 526 -19.30 -26.24 -34.17
CA LEU A 526 -18.19 -27.05 -34.68
C LEU A 526 -18.21 -28.51 -34.18
N ALA A 527 -18.63 -28.74 -32.93
CA ALA A 527 -18.80 -30.08 -32.39
C ALA A 527 -19.97 -30.83 -33.05
N ASN A 528 -21.10 -30.15 -33.28
CA ASN A 528 -22.24 -30.72 -34.00
C ASN A 528 -21.88 -31.05 -35.45
N ASP A 529 -21.17 -30.16 -36.15
CA ASP A 529 -20.70 -30.36 -37.52
C ASP A 529 -19.74 -31.56 -37.59
N ALA A 530 -18.81 -31.68 -36.64
CA ALA A 530 -17.89 -32.81 -36.54
C ALA A 530 -18.61 -34.14 -36.23
N CYS A 531 -19.63 -34.13 -35.36
CA CYS A 531 -20.45 -35.31 -35.08
C CYS A 531 -21.27 -35.76 -36.29
N GLN A 532 -21.80 -34.83 -37.10
CA GLN A 532 -22.52 -35.16 -38.33
C GLN A 532 -21.62 -35.89 -39.34
N LEU A 533 -20.35 -35.48 -39.47
CA LEU A 533 -19.37 -36.18 -40.33
C LEU A 533 -19.10 -37.64 -39.90
N LEU A 534 -19.41 -37.99 -38.65
CA LEU A 534 -19.21 -39.33 -38.09
C LEU A 534 -20.40 -40.28 -38.37
N HIS A 535 -21.57 -39.78 -38.76
CA HIS A 535 -22.77 -40.61 -39.00
C HIS A 535 -22.91 -41.12 -40.46
N GLU A 536 -21.99 -40.74 -41.36
CA GLU A 536 -22.02 -41.11 -42.78
C GLU A 536 -20.74 -41.86 -43.25
N ASP A 537 -19.88 -42.35 -42.34
CA ASP A 537 -18.53 -42.90 -42.65
C ASP A 537 -17.63 -41.94 -43.46
N ARG A 538 -17.89 -40.63 -43.41
CA ARG A 538 -17.15 -39.60 -44.17
C ARG A 538 -15.86 -39.16 -43.49
N TYR A 539 -15.53 -39.73 -42.34
CA TYR A 539 -14.25 -39.58 -41.66
C TYR A 539 -13.39 -40.82 -41.96
N PRO A 540 -12.26 -40.69 -42.67
CA PRO A 540 -11.39 -41.84 -42.92
C PRO A 540 -10.77 -42.31 -41.59
N ALA A 541 -11.10 -43.53 -41.18
CA ALA A 541 -10.32 -44.25 -40.18
C ALA A 541 -8.91 -44.49 -40.76
N VAL A 542 -7.89 -44.09 -40.02
CA VAL A 542 -6.46 -44.29 -40.33
C VAL A 542 -5.94 -45.50 -39.59
#